data_AF-A0A0J8RVQ2-F1
#
_entry.id   AF-A0A0J8RVQ2-F1
#
_cell.length_a   1.000
_cell.length_b   1.000
_cell.length_c   1.000
_cell.angle_alpha   90.00
_cell.angle_beta   90.00
_cell.angle_gamma   90.00
#
_symmetry.space_group_name_H-M   'P 1'
#
loop_
_entity.id
_entity.type
_entity.pdbx_description
1 polymer ?
#
loop_
_entity_poly.entity_id
_entity_poly.type
_entity_poly.pdbx_seq_one_letter_code
_entity_poly.pdbx_strand_id
1 'polypeptide(L)'
;MILIRRSRCFALGRSYLFSKQRYSRHSSTKYCEPLRILFCGSDEISIASLQALHAEHSKSPETIASIDVVCRPGKRVGRGLKRIREVPIKAVAENLSLPVHEIDTFTGWTPPQPQQGPCNLIVAVSFGLRVPPRILGAARYGGLNIHPSLLPDFRGPAPIHHTLLAAEKTTGITLQTLHESKFDYGLILDQTKFDIPEPESCDVQGLVKSQQTKARRCLSMGFVTVCLFPH
;
A
#
# COMPACT_ATOMS: atom_id res chain seq x y z
N MET A 1 -6.51 37.62 -58.48
CA MET A 1 -7.81 38.12 -57.95
C MET A 1 -8.72 36.93 -57.72
N ILE A 2 -9.20 36.71 -56.48
CA ILE A 2 -10.57 36.24 -56.12
C ILE A 2 -10.94 34.82 -56.61
N LEU A 3 -11.46 33.84 -55.86
CA LEU A 3 -12.11 33.75 -54.55
C LEU A 3 -12.11 32.28 -54.07
N ILE A 4 -12.26 32.12 -52.76
CA ILE A 4 -12.55 30.93 -51.96
C ILE A 4 -13.83 30.18 -52.40
N ARG A 5 -13.86 28.83 -52.29
CA ARG A 5 -15.03 28.08 -51.78
C ARG A 5 -14.75 26.61 -51.38
N ARG A 6 -14.82 26.39 -50.06
CA ARG A 6 -15.37 25.26 -49.27
C ARG A 6 -15.31 23.83 -49.84
N SER A 7 -14.55 22.97 -49.17
CA SER A 7 -14.75 21.51 -49.20
C SER A 7 -15.21 20.99 -47.83
N ARG A 8 -16.27 20.18 -47.86
CA ARG A 8 -16.89 19.49 -46.74
C ARG A 8 -15.97 18.38 -46.23
N CYS A 9 -15.64 18.36 -44.94
CA CYS A 9 -15.06 17.17 -44.32
C CYS A 9 -16.19 16.25 -43.85
N PHE A 10 -16.29 15.09 -44.49
CA PHE A 10 -17.01 13.94 -43.97
C PHE A 10 -16.25 13.32 -42.80
N ALA A 11 -17.00 12.93 -41.77
CA ALA A 11 -16.51 12.25 -40.59
C ALA A 11 -15.97 10.86 -40.95
N LEU A 12 -14.77 10.54 -40.44
CA LEU A 12 -14.27 9.17 -40.32
C LEU A 12 -13.81 8.97 -38.88
N GLY A 13 -14.48 8.03 -38.20
CA GLY A 13 -14.20 7.65 -36.83
C GLY A 13 -12.78 7.13 -36.68
N ARG A 14 -12.06 7.66 -35.69
CA ARG A 14 -10.80 7.07 -35.22
C ARG A 14 -11.13 6.06 -34.12
N SER A 15 -11.17 4.80 -34.53
CA SER A 15 -10.98 3.66 -33.66
C SER A 15 -9.62 3.81 -32.96
N TYR A 16 -9.62 4.07 -31.66
CA TYR A 16 -8.39 4.01 -30.86
C TYR A 16 -7.98 2.53 -30.75
N LEU A 17 -7.11 2.11 -31.65
CA LEU A 17 -6.39 0.85 -31.54
C LEU A 17 -5.49 0.94 -30.31
N PHE A 18 -5.92 0.30 -29.21
CA PHE A 18 -5.05 -0.05 -28.10
C PHE A 18 -3.95 -0.97 -28.64
N SER A 19 -2.78 -0.40 -28.88
CA SER A 19 -1.54 -1.14 -29.07
C SER A 19 -1.31 -1.97 -27.81
N LYS A 20 -1.56 -3.28 -27.89
CA LYS A 20 -1.03 -4.27 -26.93
C LYS A 20 0.49 -4.28 -27.11
N GLN A 21 1.17 -3.34 -26.46
CA GLN A 21 2.61 -3.45 -26.28
C GLN A 21 2.87 -4.68 -25.41
N ARG A 22 3.28 -5.76 -26.06
CA ARG A 22 3.87 -6.93 -25.39
C ARG A 22 5.08 -6.41 -24.62
N TYR A 23 4.96 -6.32 -23.30
CA TYR A 23 6.10 -6.10 -22.42
C TYR A 23 7.10 -7.23 -22.66
N SER A 24 8.13 -6.89 -23.43
CA SER A 24 9.26 -7.76 -23.68
C SER A 24 9.89 -8.10 -22.34
N ARG A 25 10.02 -9.40 -22.04
CA ARG A 25 10.72 -9.93 -20.85
C ARG A 25 12.22 -9.72 -20.98
N HIS A 26 12.67 -8.48 -21.14
CA HIS A 26 14.08 -8.15 -21.01
C HIS A 26 14.38 -7.97 -19.53
N SER A 27 14.81 -9.08 -18.93
CA SER A 27 15.47 -9.17 -17.64
C SER A 27 16.80 -8.39 -17.69
N SER A 28 16.73 -7.06 -17.56
CA SER A 28 17.88 -6.31 -17.05
C SER A 28 17.83 -6.41 -15.53
N THR A 29 18.53 -7.39 -14.95
CA THR A 29 18.72 -7.51 -13.51
C THR A 29 19.59 -6.35 -13.04
N LYS A 30 18.99 -5.17 -12.84
CA LYS A 30 19.58 -4.18 -11.93
C LYS A 30 19.55 -4.84 -10.56
N TYR A 31 20.72 -5.13 -10.00
CA TYR A 31 20.85 -5.62 -8.63
C TYR A 31 20.29 -4.55 -7.68
N CYS A 32 19.10 -4.81 -7.12
CA CYS A 32 18.57 -4.03 -6.02
C CYS A 32 19.30 -4.50 -4.75
N GLU A 33 19.75 -3.56 -3.92
CA GLU A 33 20.20 -3.95 -2.57
C GLU A 33 19.05 -4.63 -1.83
N PRO A 34 19.32 -5.73 -1.08
CA PRO A 34 18.30 -6.41 -0.31
C PRO A 34 17.48 -5.43 0.55
N LEU A 35 16.16 -5.58 0.53
CA LEU A 35 15.23 -4.71 1.22
C LEU A 35 15.29 -4.97 2.73
N ARG A 36 15.40 -3.90 3.50
CA ARG A 36 15.29 -3.88 4.96
C ARG A 36 14.08 -3.01 5.29
N ILE A 37 12.98 -3.69 5.59
CA ILE A 37 11.64 -3.11 5.53
C ILE A 37 11.17 -2.71 6.92
N LEU A 38 10.74 -1.46 7.05
CA LEU A 38 9.97 -1.00 8.19
C LEU A 38 8.47 -1.11 7.84
N PHE A 39 7.79 -2.14 8.33
CA PHE A 39 6.38 -2.37 8.08
C PHE A 39 5.52 -1.73 9.17
N CYS A 40 4.79 -0.69 8.83
CA CYS A 40 3.92 0.05 9.72
C CYS A 40 2.46 -0.38 9.52
N GLY A 41 1.84 -1.02 10.51
CA GLY A 41 0.50 -1.59 10.37
C GLY A 41 -0.32 -1.65 11.65
N SER A 42 -1.60 -2.02 11.55
CA SER A 42 -2.49 -2.15 12.71
C SER A 42 -3.66 -3.10 12.52
N ASP A 43 -4.30 -3.13 11.35
CA ASP A 43 -5.57 -3.83 11.11
C ASP A 43 -5.44 -5.13 10.29
N GLU A 44 -6.58 -5.75 9.99
CA GLU A 44 -6.67 -7.00 9.24
C GLU A 44 -6.12 -6.94 7.80
N ILE A 45 -6.16 -5.78 7.14
CA ILE A 45 -5.58 -5.59 5.80
C ILE A 45 -4.06 -5.52 5.91
N SER A 46 -3.55 -4.83 6.93
CA SER A 46 -2.12 -4.77 7.23
C SER A 46 -1.56 -6.14 7.64
N ILE A 47 -2.33 -6.96 8.36
CA ILE A 47 -1.97 -8.34 8.70
C ILE A 47 -1.83 -9.20 7.44
N ALA A 48 -2.83 -9.17 6.56
CA ALA A 48 -2.78 -9.92 5.31
C ALA A 48 -1.56 -9.51 4.45
N SER A 49 -1.26 -8.22 4.45
CA SER A 49 -0.11 -7.62 3.77
C SER A 49 1.23 -8.07 4.37
N LEU A 50 1.37 -8.04 5.70
CA LEU A 50 2.56 -8.50 6.42
C LEU A 50 2.82 -9.99 6.18
N GLN A 51 1.79 -10.83 6.22
CA GLN A 51 1.91 -12.27 5.97
C GLN A 51 2.42 -12.55 4.55
N ALA A 52 1.90 -11.83 3.54
CA ALA A 52 2.40 -11.97 2.17
C ALA A 52 3.86 -11.54 2.07
N LEU A 53 4.22 -10.42 2.69
CA LEU A 53 5.60 -9.94 2.69
C LEU A 53 6.56 -10.90 3.40
N HIS A 54 6.18 -11.45 4.54
CA HIS A 54 6.96 -12.46 5.26
C HIS A 54 7.14 -13.74 4.42
N ALA A 55 6.09 -14.20 3.73
CA ALA A 55 6.19 -15.36 2.84
C ALA A 55 7.16 -15.12 1.67
N GLU A 56 7.20 -13.91 1.11
CA GLU A 56 8.18 -13.55 0.07
C GLU A 56 9.60 -13.47 0.64
N HIS A 57 9.77 -12.94 1.85
CA HIS A 57 11.06 -12.98 2.54
C HIS A 57 11.58 -14.41 2.74
N SER A 58 10.71 -15.36 3.11
CA SER A 58 11.10 -16.76 3.25
C SER A 58 11.49 -17.43 1.92
N LYS A 59 10.90 -16.99 0.80
CA LYS A 59 11.20 -17.55 -0.55
C LYS A 59 12.45 -16.95 -1.17
N SER A 60 12.66 -15.65 -0.96
CA SER A 60 13.68 -14.83 -1.62
C SER A 60 14.43 -13.96 -0.61
N PRO A 61 15.23 -14.57 0.30
CA PRO A 61 16.00 -13.84 1.30
C PRO A 61 17.06 -12.89 0.70
N GLU A 62 17.47 -13.12 -0.54
CA GLU A 62 18.33 -12.22 -1.31
C GLU A 62 17.64 -10.91 -1.69
N THR A 63 16.30 -10.90 -1.74
CA THR A 63 15.51 -9.72 -2.09
C THR A 63 15.07 -8.96 -0.85
N ILE A 64 14.70 -9.65 0.23
CA ILE A 64 14.29 -9.03 1.49
C ILE A 64 15.23 -9.55 2.58
N ALA A 65 16.08 -8.69 3.12
CA ALA A 65 17.03 -9.03 4.17
C ALA A 65 16.41 -9.00 5.58
N SER A 66 15.48 -8.07 5.85
CA SER A 66 14.83 -7.97 7.16
C SER A 66 13.47 -7.29 7.09
N ILE A 67 12.61 -7.60 8.06
CA ILE A 67 11.31 -6.97 8.28
C ILE A 67 11.19 -6.63 9.77
N ASP A 68 11.04 -5.35 10.07
CA ASP A 68 10.70 -4.84 11.40
C ASP A 68 9.26 -4.31 11.37
N VAL A 69 8.44 -4.68 12.36
CA VAL A 69 7.04 -4.28 12.43
C VAL A 69 6.87 -3.13 13.42
N VAL A 70 6.24 -2.05 12.96
CA VAL A 70 5.84 -0.93 13.80
C VAL A 70 4.33 -0.94 13.93
N CYS A 71 3.83 -0.92 15.16
CA CYS A 71 2.41 -0.85 15.46
C CYS A 71 2.16 0.19 16.56
N ARG A 72 0.89 0.56 16.75
CA ARG A 72 0.51 1.44 17.87
C ARG A 72 0.33 0.62 19.14
N PRO A 73 0.69 1.15 20.32
CA PRO A 73 0.41 0.46 21.57
C PRO A 73 -1.10 0.26 21.76
N GLY A 74 -1.45 -0.78 22.52
CA GLY A 74 -2.83 -1.05 22.92
C GLY A 74 -3.48 0.16 23.60
N LYS A 75 -4.75 0.41 23.27
CA LYS A 75 -5.52 1.54 23.85
C LYS A 75 -6.48 1.06 24.93
N ARG A 76 -6.63 1.85 25.99
CA ARG A 76 -7.68 1.62 26.99
C ARG A 76 -9.06 1.85 26.38
N VAL A 77 -9.99 0.92 26.58
CA VAL A 77 -11.34 0.91 25.99
C VAL A 77 -12.41 0.49 27.01
N GLY A 78 -13.69 0.71 26.63
CA GLY A 78 -14.86 0.37 27.44
C GLY A 78 -15.20 1.42 28.49
N ARG A 79 -16.34 1.25 29.18
CA ARG A 79 -16.73 2.15 30.28
C ARG A 79 -15.67 2.09 31.39
N GLY A 80 -15.16 3.25 31.78
CA GLY A 80 -14.10 3.37 32.79
C GLY A 80 -12.70 2.94 32.32
N LEU A 81 -12.50 2.68 31.01
CA LEU A 81 -11.16 2.49 30.40
C LEU A 81 -10.28 1.41 31.07
N LYS A 82 -10.91 0.36 31.63
CA LYS A 82 -10.21 -0.70 32.38
C LYS A 82 -9.58 -1.78 31.50
N ARG A 83 -10.08 -1.96 30.28
CA ARG A 83 -9.59 -2.99 29.35
C ARG A 83 -8.62 -2.38 28.36
N ILE A 84 -7.48 -3.03 28.10
CA ILE A 84 -6.60 -2.66 27.00
C ILE A 84 -7.02 -3.47 25.77
N ARG A 85 -7.22 -2.79 24.64
CA ARG A 85 -7.41 -3.40 23.34
C ARG A 85 -6.11 -3.25 22.56
N GLU A 86 -5.40 -4.37 22.44
CA GLU A 86 -4.20 -4.49 21.62
C GLU A 86 -4.53 -4.34 20.12
N VAL A 87 -3.54 -3.91 19.35
CA VAL A 87 -3.62 -3.91 17.89
C VAL A 87 -3.40 -5.34 17.38
N PRO A 88 -4.26 -5.87 16.48
CA PRO A 88 -4.21 -7.28 16.10
C PRO A 88 -2.92 -7.67 15.38
N ILE A 89 -2.24 -6.73 14.70
CA ILE A 89 -0.98 -7.03 13.99
C ILE A 89 0.15 -7.47 14.93
N LYS A 90 0.15 -7.03 16.19
CA LYS A 90 1.22 -7.31 17.17
C LYS A 90 1.38 -8.81 17.37
N ALA A 91 0.30 -9.49 17.73
CA ALA A 91 0.30 -10.94 17.95
C ALA A 91 0.72 -11.71 16.69
N VAL A 92 0.33 -11.24 15.50
CA VAL A 92 0.73 -11.87 14.24
C VAL A 92 2.23 -11.71 14.00
N ALA A 93 2.79 -10.51 14.21
CA ALA A 93 4.21 -10.25 14.04
C ALA A 93 5.06 -11.07 15.02
N GLU A 94 4.64 -11.17 16.28
CA GLU A 94 5.28 -12.02 17.30
C GLU A 94 5.24 -13.51 16.90
N ASN A 95 4.10 -14.01 16.41
CA ASN A 95 3.99 -15.38 15.92
C ASN A 95 4.87 -15.66 14.69
N LEU A 96 5.12 -14.66 13.85
CA LEU A 96 6.06 -14.73 12.73
C LEU A 96 7.53 -14.52 13.15
N SER A 97 7.80 -14.36 14.45
CA SER A 97 9.13 -14.06 15.01
C SER A 97 9.77 -12.80 14.41
N LEU A 98 8.96 -11.79 14.09
CA LEU A 98 9.43 -10.51 13.60
C LEU A 98 9.63 -9.51 14.77
N PRO A 99 10.68 -8.67 14.75
CA PRO A 99 10.82 -7.59 15.72
C PRO A 99 9.61 -6.65 15.70
N VAL A 100 9.07 -6.32 16.87
CA VAL A 100 7.92 -5.42 17.02
C VAL A 100 8.31 -4.17 17.79
N HIS A 101 7.91 -3.01 17.26
CA HIS A 101 8.14 -1.70 17.83
C HIS A 101 6.80 -1.00 18.06
N GLU A 102 6.43 -0.81 19.32
CA GLU A 102 5.19 -0.11 19.69
C GLU A 102 5.46 1.39 19.87
N ILE A 103 4.87 2.22 19.00
CA ILE A 103 5.00 3.68 19.10
C ILE A 103 3.65 4.37 18.96
N ASP A 104 3.44 5.40 19.76
CA ASP A 104 2.29 6.31 19.61
C ASP A 104 2.64 7.60 18.85
N THR A 105 3.94 7.85 18.64
CA THR A 105 4.46 8.98 17.88
C THR A 105 5.82 8.65 17.28
N PHE A 106 6.12 9.24 16.13
CA PHE A 106 7.48 9.23 15.60
C PHE A 106 8.37 10.29 16.27
N THR A 107 7.85 11.25 17.02
CA THR A 107 8.68 12.28 17.66
C THR A 107 9.67 11.65 18.63
N GLY A 108 10.97 11.94 18.48
CA GLY A 108 12.03 11.36 19.29
C GLY A 108 12.34 9.89 19.01
N TRP A 109 11.62 9.25 18.07
CA TRP A 109 11.85 7.86 17.69
C TRP A 109 12.69 7.76 16.42
N THR A 110 13.56 6.75 16.37
CA THR A 110 14.37 6.40 15.22
C THR A 110 14.16 4.92 14.88
N PRO A 111 14.06 4.56 13.58
CA PRO A 111 14.02 3.17 13.18
C PRO A 111 15.21 2.37 13.72
N PRO A 112 15.02 1.08 14.03
CA PRO A 112 16.13 0.20 14.39
C PRO A 112 17.16 0.14 13.26
N GLN A 113 18.42 -0.04 13.66
CA GLN A 113 19.54 -0.24 12.75
C GLN A 113 20.19 -1.59 13.07
N PRO A 114 19.64 -2.69 12.53
CA PRO A 114 20.24 -4.01 12.71
C PRO A 114 21.59 -4.09 11.98
N GLN A 115 22.36 -5.15 12.21
CA GLN A 115 23.71 -5.30 11.63
C GLN A 115 23.74 -5.21 10.10
N GLN A 116 22.64 -5.57 9.44
CA GLN A 116 22.46 -5.51 8.00
C GLN A 116 22.30 -4.06 7.47
N GLY A 117 22.23 -3.07 8.36
CA GLY A 117 22.11 -1.65 8.04
C GLY A 117 20.73 -1.06 8.32
N PRO A 118 20.56 0.27 8.18
CA PRO A 118 19.29 0.95 8.41
C PRO A 118 18.23 0.49 7.41
N CYS A 119 16.95 0.60 7.80
CA CYS A 119 15.83 0.35 6.89
C CYS A 119 15.96 1.19 5.61
N ASN A 120 15.72 0.56 4.46
CA ASN A 120 15.82 1.22 3.15
C ASN A 120 14.47 1.30 2.42
N LEU A 121 13.41 0.70 2.96
CA LEU A 121 12.04 0.80 2.47
C LEU A 121 11.05 0.86 3.65
N ILE A 122 10.04 1.70 3.52
CA ILE A 122 8.92 1.79 4.48
C ILE A 122 7.66 1.28 3.80
N VAL A 123 6.89 0.42 4.47
CA VAL A 123 5.60 -0.05 3.97
C VAL A 123 4.54 0.30 5.02
N ALA A 124 3.62 1.20 4.68
CA ALA A 124 2.51 1.57 5.53
C ALA A 124 1.20 0.93 5.05
N VAL A 125 0.45 0.33 5.96
CA VAL A 125 -0.90 -0.19 5.70
C VAL A 125 -1.75 0.07 6.93
N SER A 126 -2.70 0.99 6.85
CA SER A 126 -3.62 1.32 7.97
C SER A 126 -2.94 1.66 9.31
N PHE A 127 -1.76 2.29 9.30
CA PHE A 127 -0.99 2.58 10.52
C PHE A 127 -1.51 3.79 11.34
N GLY A 128 -2.06 4.80 10.65
CA GLY A 128 -2.66 5.98 11.27
C GLY A 128 -1.69 7.05 11.81
N LEU A 129 -0.37 6.83 11.74
CA LEU A 129 0.63 7.88 11.96
C LEU A 129 1.29 8.27 10.63
N ARG A 130 1.56 9.56 10.46
CA ARG A 130 2.30 10.05 9.29
C ARG A 130 3.78 9.78 9.49
N VAL A 131 4.39 9.06 8.55
CA VAL A 131 5.84 8.88 8.51
C VAL A 131 6.49 10.25 8.23
N PRO A 132 7.35 10.75 9.12
CA PRO A 132 7.94 12.08 8.98
C PRO A 132 9.03 12.09 7.89
N PRO A 133 9.27 13.25 7.23
CA PRO A 133 10.26 13.36 6.15
C PRO A 133 11.66 12.86 6.53
N ARG A 134 12.10 13.05 7.79
CA ARG A 134 13.41 12.57 8.24
C ARG A 134 13.56 11.04 8.19
N ILE A 135 12.47 10.30 8.41
CA ILE A 135 12.47 8.83 8.36
C ILE A 135 12.28 8.40 6.90
N LEU A 136 11.32 9.03 6.20
CA LEU A 136 11.03 8.71 4.81
C LEU A 136 12.23 8.96 3.88
N GLY A 137 12.94 10.08 4.06
CA GLY A 137 14.12 10.44 3.27
C GLY A 137 15.39 9.68 3.67
N ALA A 138 15.41 9.02 4.83
CA ALA A 138 16.51 8.13 5.21
C ALA A 138 16.37 6.73 4.56
N ALA A 139 15.16 6.35 4.15
CA ALA A 139 14.91 5.13 3.41
C ALA A 139 15.25 5.34 1.93
N ARG A 140 16.28 4.66 1.42
CA ARG A 140 16.76 4.78 0.03
C ARG A 140 15.64 4.65 -1.01
N TYR A 141 14.69 3.74 -0.79
CA TYR A 141 13.58 3.48 -1.69
C TYR A 141 12.28 4.21 -1.27
N GLY A 142 12.39 5.16 -0.33
CA GLY A 142 11.28 5.90 0.22
C GLY A 142 10.29 4.99 0.94
N GLY A 143 9.01 5.13 0.60
CA GLY A 143 7.98 4.31 1.20
C GLY A 143 6.75 4.14 0.35
N LEU A 144 6.02 3.08 0.67
CA LEU A 144 4.80 2.65 0.00
C LEU A 144 3.62 2.71 0.98
N ASN A 145 2.44 2.97 0.44
CA ASN A 145 1.19 2.84 1.18
C ASN A 145 0.19 1.99 0.38
N ILE A 146 -0.48 1.07 1.06
CA ILE A 146 -1.63 0.34 0.52
C ILE A 146 -2.88 1.02 1.03
N HIS A 147 -3.62 1.64 0.12
CA HIS A 147 -4.86 2.33 0.43
C HIS A 147 -6.08 1.50 0.02
N PRO A 148 -7.04 1.22 0.93
CA PRO A 148 -8.22 0.39 0.64
C PRO A 148 -9.34 1.10 -0.16
N SER A 149 -8.96 1.85 -1.19
CA SER A 149 -9.88 2.37 -2.22
C SER A 149 -9.15 2.54 -3.56
N LEU A 150 -9.89 2.92 -4.60
CA LEU A 150 -9.35 3.40 -5.86
C LEU A 150 -9.08 4.90 -5.76
N LEU A 151 -7.85 5.30 -5.42
CA LEU A 151 -7.47 6.71 -5.41
C LEU A 151 -7.67 7.35 -6.79
N PRO A 152 -8.08 8.64 -6.86
CA PRO A 152 -8.16 9.61 -5.77
C PRO A 152 -9.40 9.52 -4.87
N ASP A 153 -10.29 8.55 -5.09
CA ASP A 153 -11.53 8.43 -4.32
C ASP A 153 -11.27 7.94 -2.90
N PHE A 154 -12.07 8.44 -1.96
CA PHE A 154 -12.04 8.07 -0.54
C PHE A 154 -10.64 8.15 0.11
N ARG A 155 -9.89 9.21 -0.19
CA ARG A 155 -8.65 9.55 0.55
C ARG A 155 -8.91 9.71 2.04
N GLY A 156 -7.87 9.48 2.83
CA GLY A 156 -7.91 9.74 4.25
C GLY A 156 -8.54 8.59 5.04
N PRO A 157 -9.12 8.89 6.21
CA PRO A 157 -9.53 7.86 7.14
C PRO A 157 -10.76 7.08 6.63
N ALA A 158 -10.85 5.81 7.05
CA ALA A 158 -12.02 4.96 6.88
C ALA A 158 -12.57 4.80 5.44
N PRO A 159 -11.73 4.56 4.41
CA PRO A 159 -12.17 4.44 3.01
C PRO A 159 -13.22 3.34 2.78
N ILE A 160 -13.14 2.24 3.54
CA ILE A 160 -14.09 1.12 3.48
C ILE A 160 -15.49 1.59 3.87
N HIS A 161 -15.60 2.37 4.94
CA HIS A 161 -16.88 2.89 5.40
C HIS A 161 -17.45 3.87 4.38
N HIS A 162 -16.61 4.75 3.82
CA HIS A 162 -17.06 5.69 2.78
C HIS A 162 -17.51 4.97 1.51
N THR A 163 -16.82 3.91 1.10
CA THR A 163 -17.22 3.07 -0.04
C THR A 163 -18.63 2.49 0.16
N LEU A 164 -18.90 1.93 1.34
CA LEU A 164 -20.21 1.34 1.66
C LEU A 164 -21.30 2.41 1.79
N LEU A 165 -21.01 3.54 2.44
CA LEU A 165 -21.96 4.65 2.60
C LEU A 165 -22.35 5.30 1.27
N ALA A 166 -21.43 5.30 0.30
CA ALA A 166 -21.69 5.77 -1.06
C ALA A 166 -22.47 4.74 -1.91
N ALA A 167 -22.82 3.57 -1.35
CA ALA A 167 -23.48 2.47 -2.06
C ALA A 167 -22.74 2.07 -3.35
N GLU A 168 -21.40 2.12 -3.31
CA GLU A 168 -20.57 1.74 -4.44
C GLU A 168 -20.78 0.28 -4.81
N LYS A 169 -20.78 -0.03 -6.11
CA LYS A 169 -20.82 -1.41 -6.61
C LYS A 169 -19.43 -2.00 -6.81
N THR A 170 -18.43 -1.12 -6.92
CA THR A 170 -17.05 -1.50 -7.18
C THR A 170 -16.12 -0.70 -6.30
N THR A 171 -15.01 -1.29 -5.89
CA THR A 171 -13.94 -0.57 -5.20
C THR A 171 -12.61 -1.17 -5.60
N GLY A 172 -11.56 -0.90 -4.83
CA GLY A 172 -10.26 -1.46 -5.11
C GLY A 172 -9.27 -1.21 -4.01
N ILE A 173 -8.03 -1.53 -4.34
CA ILE A 173 -6.86 -1.24 -3.53
C ILE A 173 -5.88 -0.49 -4.41
N THR A 174 -5.30 0.56 -3.86
CA THR A 174 -4.26 1.36 -4.51
C THR A 174 -2.94 1.15 -3.80
N LEU A 175 -1.90 0.80 -4.56
CA LEU A 175 -0.52 0.97 -4.14
C LEU A 175 -0.04 2.33 -4.61
N GLN A 176 0.51 3.10 -3.67
CA GLN A 176 1.08 4.41 -3.94
C GLN A 176 2.39 4.59 -3.18
N THR A 177 3.16 5.61 -3.54
CA THR A 177 4.26 6.08 -2.68
C THR A 177 3.72 6.76 -1.42
N LEU A 178 4.55 6.92 -0.39
CA LEU A 178 4.26 7.82 0.72
C LEU A 178 4.60 9.26 0.33
N HIS A 179 3.72 10.19 0.70
CA HIS A 179 3.94 11.62 0.48
C HIS A 179 4.40 12.29 1.78
N GLU A 180 5.40 13.17 1.68
CA GLU A 180 6.10 13.77 2.84
C GLU A 180 5.16 14.51 3.81
N SER A 181 4.16 15.22 3.29
CA SER A 181 3.31 16.12 4.08
C SER A 181 1.81 15.80 4.06
N LYS A 182 1.34 14.82 3.28
CA LYS A 182 -0.10 14.57 3.05
C LYS A 182 -0.40 13.08 3.05
N PHE A 183 -1.49 12.67 3.69
CA PHE A 183 -1.95 11.28 3.63
C PHE A 183 -2.59 10.97 2.29
N ASP A 184 -2.20 9.84 1.69
CA ASP A 184 -2.76 9.28 0.47
C ASP A 184 -2.54 10.09 -0.81
N TYR A 185 -1.65 11.09 -0.81
CA TYR A 185 -1.26 11.90 -1.98
C TYR A 185 0.02 11.42 -2.68
N GLY A 186 0.40 10.16 -2.47
CA GLY A 186 1.50 9.56 -3.20
C GLY A 186 1.21 9.42 -4.69
N LEU A 187 2.27 9.15 -5.44
CA LEU A 187 2.14 8.69 -6.82
C LEU A 187 1.50 7.31 -6.81
N ILE A 188 0.39 7.16 -7.53
CA ILE A 188 -0.26 5.86 -7.72
C ILE A 188 0.65 4.99 -8.59
N LEU A 189 1.06 3.84 -8.06
CA LEU A 189 1.92 2.88 -8.74
C LEU A 189 1.11 1.75 -9.39
N ASP A 190 0.07 1.29 -8.69
CA ASP A 190 -0.82 0.24 -9.18
C ASP A 190 -2.19 0.32 -8.52
N GLN A 191 -3.22 -0.18 -9.20
CA GLN A 191 -4.58 -0.28 -8.68
C GLN A 191 -5.22 -1.60 -9.08
N THR A 192 -5.81 -2.29 -8.10
CA THR A 192 -6.63 -3.48 -8.34
C THR A 192 -8.08 -3.17 -8.05
N LYS A 193 -8.89 -3.04 -9.11
CA LYS A 193 -10.34 -2.91 -9.04
C LYS A 193 -11.02 -4.27 -8.86
N PHE A 194 -12.10 -4.31 -8.08
CA PHE A 194 -12.98 -5.47 -7.95
C PHE A 194 -14.42 -5.06 -7.60
N ASP A 195 -15.37 -5.94 -7.88
CA ASP A 195 -16.79 -5.76 -7.53
C ASP A 195 -17.01 -6.05 -6.05
N ILE A 196 -17.82 -5.24 -5.37
CA ILE A 196 -18.19 -5.47 -3.98
C ILE A 196 -19.13 -6.70 -3.95
N PRO A 197 -18.81 -7.75 -3.17
CA PRO A 197 -19.68 -8.92 -3.08
C PRO A 197 -21.01 -8.53 -2.45
N GLU A 198 -22.12 -8.91 -3.08
CA GLU A 198 -23.48 -8.62 -2.60
C GLU A 198 -23.63 -7.16 -2.13
N PRO A 199 -23.49 -6.18 -3.03
CA PRO A 199 -23.29 -4.76 -2.66
C PRO A 199 -24.45 -4.17 -1.84
N GLU A 200 -25.64 -4.77 -1.89
CA GLU A 200 -26.81 -4.34 -1.11
C GLU A 200 -26.77 -4.82 0.35
N SER A 201 -26.03 -5.88 0.66
CA SER A 201 -25.93 -6.50 1.99
C SER A 201 -24.50 -6.50 2.56
N CYS A 202 -23.49 -6.09 1.77
CA CYS A 202 -22.09 -6.10 2.18
C CYS A 202 -21.84 -5.20 3.39
N ASP A 203 -21.31 -5.78 4.47
CA ASP A 203 -20.87 -5.03 5.63
C ASP A 203 -19.35 -4.76 5.59
N VAL A 204 -18.86 -4.04 6.61
CA VAL A 204 -17.44 -3.68 6.72
C VAL A 204 -16.57 -4.93 6.75
N GLN A 205 -16.98 -6.00 7.45
CA GLN A 205 -16.16 -7.21 7.58
C GLN A 205 -16.09 -7.99 6.26
N GLY A 206 -17.22 -8.10 5.56
CA GLY A 206 -17.30 -8.69 4.23
C GLY A 206 -16.38 -7.97 3.24
N LEU A 207 -16.39 -6.64 3.25
CA LEU A 207 -15.53 -5.87 2.36
C LEU A 207 -14.04 -5.95 2.74
N VAL A 208 -13.71 -5.92 4.04
CA VAL A 208 -12.34 -6.14 4.53
C VAL A 208 -11.79 -7.48 4.05
N LYS A 209 -12.58 -8.56 4.13
CA LYS A 209 -12.17 -9.90 3.69
C LYS A 209 -11.84 -9.93 2.19
N SER A 210 -12.65 -9.27 1.36
CA SER A 210 -12.35 -9.14 -0.07
C SER A 210 -11.08 -8.33 -0.31
N GLN A 211 -10.87 -7.25 0.44
CA GLN A 211 -9.67 -6.42 0.33
C GLN A 211 -8.40 -7.15 0.77
N GLN A 212 -8.42 -7.94 1.84
CA GLN A 212 -7.25 -8.73 2.28
C GLN A 212 -6.66 -9.58 1.16
N THR A 213 -7.51 -10.24 0.37
CA THR A 213 -7.08 -11.09 -0.75
C THR A 213 -6.39 -10.26 -1.84
N LYS A 214 -6.87 -9.05 -2.11
CA LYS A 214 -6.29 -8.16 -3.12
C LYS A 214 -5.01 -7.47 -2.60
N ALA A 215 -4.96 -7.13 -1.31
CA ALA A 215 -3.81 -6.47 -0.68
C ALA A 215 -2.56 -7.36 -0.75
N ARG A 216 -2.73 -8.66 -0.47
CA ARG A 216 -1.67 -9.68 -0.61
C ARG A 216 -1.01 -9.65 -1.99
N ARG A 217 -1.82 -9.57 -3.05
CA ARG A 217 -1.34 -9.56 -4.44
C ARG A 217 -0.64 -8.24 -4.79
N CYS A 218 -1.18 -7.12 -4.33
CA CYS A 218 -0.68 -5.80 -4.67
C CYS A 218 0.76 -5.58 -4.15
N LEU A 219 1.08 -6.10 -2.95
CA LEU A 219 2.45 -6.05 -2.43
C LEU A 219 3.45 -6.87 -3.25
N SER A 220 3.10 -8.10 -3.63
CA SER A 220 3.95 -8.92 -4.50
C SER A 220 4.31 -8.20 -5.80
N MET A 221 3.38 -7.44 -6.37
CA MET A 221 3.64 -6.61 -7.56
C MET A 221 4.44 -5.35 -7.24
N GLY A 222 4.21 -4.72 -6.09
CA GLY A 222 4.96 -3.56 -5.61
C GLY A 222 6.45 -3.82 -5.42
N PHE A 223 6.85 -5.02 -4.97
CA PHE A 223 8.26 -5.40 -4.84
C PHE A 223 8.99 -5.39 -6.19
N VAL A 224 8.33 -5.89 -7.24
CA VAL A 224 8.86 -5.83 -8.60
C VAL A 224 9.06 -4.37 -9.03
N THR A 225 8.10 -3.49 -8.73
CA THR A 225 8.21 -2.07 -9.08
C THR A 225 9.36 -1.36 -8.36
N VAL A 226 9.53 -1.57 -7.05
CA VAL A 226 10.61 -0.93 -6.27
C VAL A 226 11.99 -1.41 -6.73
N CYS A 227 12.16 -2.70 -6.98
CA CYS A 227 13.44 -3.26 -7.43
C CYS A 227 13.80 -2.87 -8.88
N LEU A 228 12.80 -2.60 -9.73
CA LEU A 228 13.04 -2.23 -11.14
C LEU A 228 13.22 -0.71 -11.33
N PHE A 229 12.64 0.11 -10.46
CA PHE A 229 12.65 1.57 -10.57
C PHE A 229 13.06 2.24 -9.25
N PRO A 230 14.35 2.20 -8.88
CA PRO A 230 14.85 3.05 -7.80
C PRO A 230 14.67 4.52 -8.25
N HIS A 231 13.84 5.26 -7.52
CA HIS A 231 13.58 6.68 -7.77
C HIS A 231 14.76 7.57 -7.37
#